data_AF-A0A928YZ90-F1
#
_entry.id   AF-A0A928YZ90-F1
#
_cell.length_a   1.000
_cell.length_b   1.000
_cell.length_c   1.000
_cell.angle_alpha   90.00
_cell.angle_beta   90.00
_cell.angle_gamma   90.00
#
_symmetry.space_group_name_H-M   'P 1'
#
loop_
_entity.id
_entity.type
_entity.pdbx_description
1 polymer ?
#
loop_
_entity_poly.entity_id
_entity_poly.type
_entity_poly.pdbx_seq_one_letter_code
_entity_poly.pdbx_strand_id
1 'polypeptide(L)'
;MNHLYTDILDSLRQLSQTQNDELGFKQYLRSLQPSVKRLRKAYADRQIVVDYSSSEIQAAYLIAYYPHYAEMTFKSLDYFNFAEAIHQNHLNICLFGSGSCPEVIGILSYLNKTEIQSVTIETFDIAAETWKLSRDITIDQLSPRIWSRKFLSNHHTLDFCKESSFYSIQNVIAKSHLFIFQNCLNELFNAREIVKDNLKFLLETMPEASTLIIADQGEYGEVTQAMQSLENIATRLNTENEIYSIGRSEKTKAYFSTSLSLPAIISTCLLTGANLLKPRRNVKASYLKISRLMTSPLAVSVDRQFITQLEAELHQLKQTEQTHFASMQASIEQIQAQIDQVSISAENLVDFAEKIREQHAILSNQFKQLKADATHQQNALVERSITVPISQLQADLQQLRVTLNHTASSEQISQLEQAIETIGQRLNQIELDRNSILLKDQFDQWNLSLQRHAEIDRENLIKRLKQNRQITIVLTLISVLSFVIATIALFR
;
A
#
# COMPACT_ATOMS: atom_id res chain seq x y z
N MET A 1 27.26 -19.78 -4.04
CA MET A 1 26.32 -20.84 -4.45
C MET A 1 26.83 -22.28 -4.30
N ASN A 2 28.14 -22.57 -4.42
CA ASN A 2 28.66 -23.95 -4.41
C ASN A 2 28.27 -24.80 -3.18
N HIS A 3 28.02 -24.16 -2.03
CA HIS A 3 27.63 -24.83 -0.77
C HIS A 3 26.11 -24.84 -0.51
N LEU A 4 25.29 -24.34 -1.45
CA LEU A 4 23.86 -24.08 -1.21
C LEU A 4 23.09 -25.32 -0.71
N TYR A 5 23.35 -26.50 -1.28
CA TYR A 5 22.73 -27.73 -0.77
C TYR A 5 23.15 -28.06 0.67
N THR A 6 24.41 -27.82 1.02
CA THR A 6 24.91 -28.06 2.38
C THR A 6 24.27 -27.08 3.35
N ASP A 7 24.21 -25.80 2.99
CA ASP A 7 23.58 -24.77 3.81
C ASP A 7 22.09 -25.07 4.06
N ILE A 8 21.36 -25.49 3.03
CA ILE A 8 19.95 -25.91 3.16
C ILE A 8 19.82 -27.12 4.09
N LEU A 9 20.69 -28.12 3.96
CA LEU A 9 20.65 -29.30 4.83
C LEU A 9 20.93 -28.94 6.29
N ASP A 10 21.88 -28.04 6.55
CA ASP A 10 22.19 -27.57 7.91
C ASP A 10 20.99 -26.84 8.52
N SER A 11 20.35 -25.96 7.75
CA SER A 11 19.11 -25.29 8.16
C SER A 11 18.01 -26.29 8.53
N LEU A 12 17.81 -27.31 7.69
CA LEU A 12 16.80 -28.34 7.92
C LEU A 12 17.15 -29.27 9.10
N ARG A 13 18.43 -29.55 9.34
CA ARG A 13 18.88 -30.28 10.55
C ARG A 13 18.51 -29.52 11.81
N GLN A 14 18.70 -28.20 11.81
CA GLN A 14 18.36 -27.37 12.95
C GLN A 14 16.87 -27.41 13.26
N LEU A 15 16.03 -27.26 12.23
CA LEU A 15 14.57 -27.28 12.39
C LEU A 15 14.02 -28.66 12.74
N SER A 16 14.59 -29.73 12.20
CA SER A 16 14.21 -31.10 12.54
C SER A 16 14.80 -31.60 13.86
N GLN A 17 15.62 -30.80 14.54
CA GLN A 17 16.30 -31.15 15.81
C GLN A 17 17.21 -32.39 15.68
N THR A 18 17.88 -32.54 14.53
CA THR A 18 18.74 -33.70 14.22
C THR A 18 20.20 -33.32 14.02
N GLN A 19 20.66 -32.19 14.58
CA GLN A 19 22.01 -31.66 14.37
C GLN A 19 23.11 -32.67 14.71
N ASN A 20 22.90 -33.47 15.77
CA ASN A 20 23.84 -34.49 16.24
C ASN A 20 23.35 -35.93 16.01
N ASP A 21 22.25 -36.11 15.27
CA ASP A 21 21.66 -37.42 14.99
C ASP A 21 21.63 -37.69 13.48
N GLU A 22 22.72 -38.27 12.99
CA GLU A 22 22.87 -38.61 11.57
C GLU A 22 21.84 -39.66 11.11
N LEU A 23 21.45 -40.58 11.99
CA LEU A 23 20.46 -41.60 11.65
C LEU A 23 19.07 -40.99 11.57
N GLY A 24 18.69 -40.17 12.56
CA GLY A 24 17.44 -39.41 12.59
C GLY A 24 17.31 -38.49 11.38
N PHE A 25 18.37 -37.77 11.00
CA PHE A 25 18.31 -36.91 9.82
C PHE A 25 18.14 -37.70 8.53
N LYS A 26 18.80 -38.87 8.39
CA LYS A 26 18.56 -39.77 7.25
C LYS A 26 17.12 -40.27 7.21
N GLN A 27 16.51 -40.56 8.36
CA GLN A 27 15.10 -40.95 8.45
C GLN A 27 14.17 -39.78 8.07
N TYR A 28 14.46 -38.58 8.53
CA TYR A 28 13.76 -37.35 8.15
C TYR A 28 13.82 -37.12 6.63
N LEU A 29 15.00 -37.20 6.01
CA LEU A 29 15.11 -37.07 4.55
C LEU A 29 14.31 -38.14 3.80
N ARG A 30 14.24 -39.37 4.31
CA ARG A 30 13.39 -40.42 3.72
C ARG A 30 11.90 -40.11 3.87
N SER A 31 11.49 -39.52 5.00
CA SER A 31 10.09 -39.17 5.24
C SER A 31 9.59 -38.04 4.31
N LEU A 32 10.49 -37.25 3.71
CA LEU A 32 10.16 -36.23 2.70
C LEU A 32 9.87 -36.79 1.30
N GLN A 33 10.18 -38.07 1.01
CA GLN A 33 9.97 -38.65 -0.33
C GLN A 33 8.52 -38.56 -0.83
N PRO A 34 7.47 -38.83 -0.02
CA PRO A 34 6.08 -38.65 -0.45
C PRO A 34 5.77 -37.21 -0.86
N SER A 35 6.33 -36.22 -0.14
CA SER A 35 6.18 -34.79 -0.45
C SER A 35 6.83 -34.43 -1.79
N VAL A 36 8.04 -34.91 -2.06
CA VAL A 36 8.69 -34.74 -3.38
C VAL A 36 7.85 -35.37 -4.50
N LYS A 37 7.31 -36.58 -4.28
CA LYS A 37 6.46 -37.24 -5.28
C LYS A 37 5.17 -36.44 -5.53
N ARG A 38 4.57 -35.87 -4.49
CA ARG A 38 3.37 -35.02 -4.60
C ARG A 38 3.66 -33.77 -5.42
N LEU A 39 4.75 -33.06 -5.10
CA LEU A 39 5.21 -31.90 -5.87
C LEU A 39 5.38 -32.24 -7.36
N ARG A 40 6.07 -33.34 -7.67
CA ARG A 40 6.30 -33.73 -9.07
C ARG A 40 5.05 -34.12 -9.83
N LYS A 41 4.06 -34.71 -9.16
CA LYS A 41 2.76 -34.98 -9.78
C LYS A 41 2.05 -33.67 -10.10
N ALA A 42 1.97 -32.75 -9.14
CA ALA A 42 1.33 -31.45 -9.35
C ALA A 42 2.00 -30.64 -10.48
N TYR A 43 3.33 -30.65 -10.56
CA TYR A 43 4.07 -29.98 -11.65
C TYR A 43 3.97 -30.69 -13.01
N ALA A 44 3.49 -31.94 -13.05
CA ALA A 44 3.20 -32.64 -14.31
C ALA A 44 1.80 -32.29 -14.85
N ASP A 45 0.92 -31.75 -14.00
CA ASP A 45 -0.42 -31.32 -14.38
C ASP A 45 -0.39 -29.93 -15.04
N ARG A 46 -1.39 -29.62 -15.88
CA ARG A 46 -1.48 -28.32 -16.57
C ARG A 46 -1.87 -27.17 -15.65
N GLN A 47 -2.54 -27.46 -14.54
CA GLN A 47 -2.88 -26.49 -13.51
C GLN A 47 -2.17 -26.91 -12.24
N ILE A 48 -1.13 -26.16 -11.88
CA ILE A 48 -0.33 -26.46 -10.70
C ILE A 48 -1.13 -25.99 -9.49
N VAL A 49 -1.55 -26.94 -8.67
CA VAL A 49 -2.18 -26.66 -7.38
C VAL A 49 -1.41 -27.42 -6.32
N VAL A 50 -0.68 -26.68 -5.49
CA VAL A 50 0.09 -27.23 -4.38
C VAL A 50 -0.22 -26.42 -3.14
N ASP A 51 -0.58 -27.12 -2.06
CA ASP A 51 -0.68 -26.52 -0.73
C ASP A 51 0.71 -26.48 -0.08
N TYR A 52 1.25 -25.27 0.05
CA TYR A 52 2.56 -25.03 0.65
C TYR A 52 2.51 -24.79 2.16
N SER A 53 1.34 -24.89 2.81
CA SER A 53 1.24 -24.73 4.27
C SER A 53 2.00 -25.79 5.07
N SER A 54 2.28 -26.96 4.48
CA SER A 54 3.04 -28.05 5.11
C SER A 54 4.54 -27.79 5.10
N SER A 55 5.16 -27.88 6.28
CA SER A 55 6.60 -27.79 6.47
C SER A 55 7.38 -28.84 5.65
N GLU A 56 6.82 -30.04 5.50
CA GLU A 56 7.40 -31.15 4.75
C GLU A 56 7.36 -30.90 3.24
N ILE A 57 6.31 -30.25 2.74
CA ILE A 57 6.22 -29.84 1.34
C ILE A 57 7.25 -28.74 1.06
N GLN A 58 7.37 -27.75 1.95
CA GLN A 58 8.39 -26.70 1.82
C GLN A 58 9.82 -27.25 1.90
N ALA A 59 10.11 -28.15 2.84
CA ALA A 59 11.42 -28.79 2.95
C ALA A 59 11.74 -29.65 1.71
N ALA A 60 10.77 -30.41 1.21
CA ALA A 60 10.91 -31.15 -0.04
C ALA A 60 11.17 -30.22 -1.23
N TYR A 61 10.51 -29.06 -1.29
CA TYR A 61 10.71 -28.05 -2.32
C TYR A 61 12.11 -27.42 -2.25
N LEU A 62 12.55 -27.04 -1.06
CA LEU A 62 13.88 -26.48 -0.78
C LEU A 62 15.01 -27.40 -1.25
N ILE A 63 14.84 -28.73 -1.15
CA ILE A 63 15.86 -29.67 -1.63
C ILE A 63 15.69 -29.97 -3.13
N ALA A 64 14.47 -30.14 -3.62
CA ALA A 64 14.25 -30.67 -4.97
C ALA A 64 14.25 -29.61 -6.09
N TYR A 65 13.92 -28.35 -5.80
CA TYR A 65 13.68 -27.31 -6.81
C TYR A 65 14.46 -26.03 -6.54
N TYR A 66 14.44 -25.54 -5.30
CA TYR A 66 14.99 -24.25 -4.91
C TYR A 66 16.42 -23.97 -5.41
N PRO A 67 17.41 -24.88 -5.29
CA PRO A 67 18.80 -24.57 -5.66
C PRO A 67 18.94 -24.31 -7.16
N HIS A 68 18.13 -25.00 -7.97
CA HIS A 68 18.09 -24.84 -9.41
C HIS A 68 17.48 -23.50 -9.83
N TYR A 69 16.48 -23.02 -9.10
CA TYR A 69 15.87 -21.72 -9.34
C TYR A 69 16.76 -20.56 -8.89
N ALA A 70 17.49 -20.73 -7.78
CA ALA A 70 18.52 -19.76 -7.37
C ALA A 70 19.62 -19.63 -8.45
N GLU A 71 20.10 -20.76 -8.98
CA GLU A 71 21.07 -20.75 -10.09
C GLU A 71 20.48 -20.16 -11.38
N MET A 72 19.19 -20.39 -11.66
CA MET A 72 18.51 -19.80 -12.81
C MET A 72 18.48 -18.28 -12.76
N THR A 73 18.22 -17.70 -11.58
CA THR A 73 18.28 -16.24 -11.36
C THR A 73 19.70 -15.71 -11.50
N PHE A 74 20.69 -16.38 -10.90
CA PHE A 74 22.09 -15.99 -11.06
C PHE A 74 22.49 -15.97 -12.54
N LYS A 75 22.14 -17.03 -13.28
CA LYS A 75 22.47 -17.16 -14.71
C LYS A 75 21.74 -16.16 -15.58
N SER A 76 20.51 -15.77 -15.28
CA SER A 76 19.81 -14.75 -16.06
C SER A 76 20.46 -13.38 -15.91
N LEU A 77 20.87 -13.01 -14.69
CA LEU A 77 21.62 -11.78 -14.43
C LEU A 77 23.00 -11.77 -15.10
N ASP A 78 23.67 -12.92 -15.09
CA ASP A 78 24.96 -13.12 -15.76
C ASP A 78 24.85 -13.05 -17.28
N TYR A 79 23.89 -13.77 -17.85
CA TYR A 79 23.64 -13.77 -19.29
C TYR A 79 23.38 -12.35 -19.84
N PHE A 80 22.68 -11.52 -19.08
CA PHE A 80 22.37 -10.15 -19.49
C PHE A 80 23.39 -9.10 -19.06
N ASN A 81 24.51 -9.50 -18.45
CA ASN A 81 25.54 -8.61 -17.90
C ASN A 81 24.95 -7.50 -17.02
N PHE A 82 23.98 -7.83 -16.16
CA PHE A 82 23.26 -6.83 -15.37
C PHE A 82 24.19 -5.90 -14.56
N ALA A 83 25.32 -6.40 -14.08
CA ALA A 83 26.33 -5.62 -13.35
C ALA A 83 26.81 -4.38 -14.11
N GLU A 84 26.92 -4.43 -15.44
CA GLU A 84 27.37 -3.29 -16.27
C GLU A 84 26.30 -2.19 -16.35
N ALA A 85 25.03 -2.54 -16.17
CA ALA A 85 23.90 -1.61 -16.22
C ALA A 85 23.63 -0.92 -14.87
N ILE A 86 24.36 -1.29 -13.81
CA ILE A 86 24.13 -0.76 -12.46
C ILE A 86 25.17 0.32 -12.14
N HIS A 87 24.71 1.51 -11.80
CA HIS A 87 25.57 2.65 -11.43
C HIS A 87 25.28 3.19 -10.02
N GLN A 88 24.56 2.43 -9.21
CA GLN A 88 24.11 2.86 -7.88
C GLN A 88 24.81 2.06 -6.78
N ASN A 89 24.85 2.59 -5.56
CA ASN A 89 25.35 1.85 -4.39
C ASN A 89 24.26 1.08 -3.63
N HIS A 90 22.99 1.34 -3.98
CA HIS A 90 21.81 0.74 -3.38
C HIS A 90 20.88 0.22 -4.47
N LEU A 91 20.34 -1.00 -4.31
CA LEU A 91 19.37 -1.56 -5.23
C LEU A 91 18.04 -1.85 -4.53
N ASN A 92 16.96 -1.36 -5.12
CA ASN A 92 15.59 -1.78 -4.81
C ASN A 92 15.15 -2.78 -5.87
N ILE A 93 14.65 -3.94 -5.44
CA ILE A 93 14.33 -5.05 -6.33
C ILE A 93 12.92 -5.56 -6.01
N CYS A 94 12.09 -5.77 -7.03
CA CYS A 94 10.81 -6.44 -6.90
C CYS A 94 10.89 -7.88 -7.43
N LEU A 95 10.46 -8.85 -6.63
CA LEU A 95 10.34 -10.26 -7.03
C LEU A 95 8.88 -10.67 -7.06
N PHE A 96 8.39 -11.12 -8.21
CA PHE A 96 7.00 -11.50 -8.43
C PHE A 96 6.84 -13.00 -8.59
N GLY A 97 5.87 -13.59 -7.88
CA GLY A 97 5.65 -15.04 -7.84
C GLY A 97 6.74 -15.72 -7.02
N SER A 98 7.22 -15.01 -6.00
CA SER A 98 8.48 -15.29 -5.32
C SER A 98 8.48 -16.58 -4.50
N GLY A 99 7.32 -17.12 -4.10
CA GLY A 99 7.23 -18.35 -3.32
C GLY A 99 8.24 -18.43 -2.16
N SER A 100 9.14 -19.42 -2.20
CA SER A 100 10.22 -19.63 -1.23
C SER A 100 11.42 -18.67 -1.36
N CYS A 101 11.40 -17.78 -2.35
CA CYS A 101 12.38 -16.74 -2.67
C CYS A 101 13.79 -17.21 -3.11
N PRO A 102 13.95 -18.26 -3.94
CA PRO A 102 15.26 -18.68 -4.45
C PRO A 102 16.01 -17.56 -5.21
N GLU A 103 15.30 -16.61 -5.79
CA GLU A 103 15.83 -15.45 -6.49
C GLU A 103 16.71 -14.60 -5.60
N VAL A 104 16.38 -14.46 -4.30
CA VAL A 104 17.20 -13.72 -3.32
C VAL A 104 18.62 -14.28 -3.32
N ILE A 105 18.77 -15.59 -3.24
CA ILE A 105 20.08 -16.25 -3.22
C ILE A 105 20.82 -16.09 -4.54
N GLY A 106 20.11 -16.19 -5.66
CA GLY A 106 20.67 -15.95 -7.00
C GLY A 106 21.19 -14.53 -7.16
N ILE A 107 20.39 -13.53 -6.76
CA ILE A 107 20.73 -12.10 -6.80
C ILE A 107 21.91 -11.80 -5.90
N LEU A 108 21.85 -12.18 -4.62
CA LEU A 108 22.91 -11.87 -3.66
C LEU A 108 24.24 -12.51 -4.07
N SER A 109 24.19 -13.75 -4.58
CA SER A 109 25.37 -14.42 -5.14
C SER A 109 25.94 -13.67 -6.36
N TYR A 110 25.07 -13.13 -7.21
CA TYR A 110 25.47 -12.32 -8.37
C TYR A 110 26.06 -10.97 -7.97
N LEU A 111 25.49 -10.31 -6.96
CA LEU A 111 25.95 -8.98 -6.54
C LEU A 111 27.29 -9.01 -5.79
N ASN A 112 27.76 -10.16 -5.34
CA ASN A 112 29.08 -10.28 -4.73
C ASN A 112 30.24 -9.91 -5.67
N LYS A 113 30.02 -9.93 -7.00
CA LYS A 113 30.99 -9.45 -8.01
C LYS A 113 30.80 -7.98 -8.38
N THR A 114 30.00 -7.22 -7.63
CA THR A 114 29.72 -5.80 -7.89
C THR A 114 30.04 -4.94 -6.67
N GLU A 115 30.04 -3.62 -6.86
CA GLU A 115 30.29 -2.62 -5.81
C GLU A 115 29.05 -2.26 -4.98
N ILE A 116 27.91 -2.94 -5.19
CA ILE A 116 26.64 -2.65 -4.48
C ILE A 116 26.78 -2.85 -2.98
N GLN A 117 26.50 -1.82 -2.19
CA GLN A 117 26.67 -1.87 -0.73
C GLN A 117 25.40 -2.28 0.03
N SER A 118 24.24 -2.12 -0.60
CA SER A 118 22.96 -2.38 0.06
C SER A 118 21.89 -2.79 -0.93
N VAL A 119 21.01 -3.69 -0.49
CA VAL A 119 19.90 -4.20 -1.29
C VAL A 119 18.63 -4.24 -0.45
N THR A 120 17.54 -3.72 -1.01
CA THR A 120 16.18 -3.93 -0.53
C THR A 120 15.45 -4.82 -1.54
N ILE A 121 14.86 -5.90 -1.07
CA ILE A 121 14.08 -6.82 -1.90
C ILE A 121 12.64 -6.84 -1.40
N GLU A 122 11.72 -6.51 -2.32
CA GLU A 122 10.28 -6.51 -2.13
C GLU A 122 9.72 -7.74 -2.83
N THR A 123 9.21 -8.71 -2.07
CA THR A 123 8.71 -9.98 -2.63
C THR A 123 7.19 -9.98 -2.65
N PHE A 124 6.60 -10.42 -3.76
CA PHE A 124 5.16 -10.47 -3.99
C PHE A 124 4.76 -11.89 -4.35
N ASP A 125 3.75 -12.43 -3.65
CA ASP A 125 3.17 -13.75 -3.92
C ASP A 125 1.74 -13.82 -3.37
N ILE A 126 0.82 -14.52 -4.03
CA ILE A 126 -0.55 -14.69 -3.52
C ILE A 126 -0.58 -15.53 -2.24
N ALA A 127 0.37 -16.46 -2.11
CA ALA A 127 0.49 -17.39 -1.00
C ALA A 127 1.65 -17.01 -0.07
N ALA A 128 1.97 -15.72 0.03
CA ALA A 128 3.12 -15.19 0.78
C ALA A 128 3.25 -15.77 2.20
N GLU A 129 2.15 -15.87 2.93
CA GLU A 129 2.11 -16.40 4.30
C GLU A 129 2.33 -17.92 4.39
N THR A 130 2.01 -18.66 3.32
CA THR A 130 2.13 -20.14 3.33
C THR A 130 3.59 -20.59 3.23
N TRP A 131 4.48 -19.76 2.69
CA TRP A 131 5.89 -20.09 2.45
C TRP A 131 6.82 -19.82 3.63
N LYS A 132 6.27 -19.57 4.84
CA LYS A 132 7.02 -19.07 5.99
C LYS A 132 8.31 -19.84 6.28
N LEU A 133 8.27 -21.16 6.44
CA LEU A 133 9.47 -21.95 6.78
C LEU A 133 10.59 -21.77 5.74
N SER A 134 10.24 -21.83 4.46
CA SER A 134 11.23 -21.70 3.39
C SER A 134 11.78 -20.28 3.25
N ARG A 135 10.94 -19.27 3.48
CA ARG A 135 11.35 -17.86 3.50
C ARG A 135 12.26 -17.56 4.68
N ASP A 136 11.90 -18.01 5.88
CA ASP A 136 12.73 -17.87 7.08
C ASP A 136 14.12 -18.52 6.86
N ILE A 137 14.18 -19.70 6.22
CA ILE A 137 15.46 -20.30 5.82
C ILE A 137 16.22 -19.41 4.83
N THR A 138 15.56 -18.96 3.76
CA THR A 138 16.18 -18.10 2.74
C THR A 138 16.76 -16.81 3.34
N ILE A 139 15.96 -16.10 4.13
CA ILE A 139 16.28 -14.76 4.64
C ILE A 139 17.20 -14.84 5.86
N ASP A 140 16.86 -15.65 6.86
CA ASP A 140 17.56 -15.62 8.15
C ASP A 140 18.78 -16.53 8.19
N GLN A 141 18.82 -17.58 7.35
CA GLN A 141 19.87 -18.60 7.44
C GLN A 141 20.79 -18.64 6.21
N LEU A 142 20.24 -18.55 5.00
CA LEU A 142 21.03 -18.61 3.77
C LEU A 142 21.59 -17.25 3.37
N SER A 143 20.77 -16.19 3.39
CA SER A 143 21.20 -14.85 2.96
C SER A 143 22.46 -14.33 3.69
N PRO A 144 22.62 -14.49 5.02
CA PRO A 144 23.79 -13.95 5.73
C PRO A 144 25.09 -14.71 5.43
N ARG A 145 24.99 -15.97 4.96
CA ARG A 145 26.15 -16.78 4.54
C ARG A 145 26.66 -16.37 3.16
N ILE A 146 25.81 -15.72 2.37
CA ILE A 146 26.09 -15.35 0.99
C ILE A 146 26.42 -13.87 0.86
N TRP A 147 25.76 -13.02 1.64
CA TRP A 147 25.88 -11.57 1.56
C TRP A 147 26.23 -10.98 2.93
N SER A 148 27.40 -10.35 3.00
CA SER A 148 27.89 -9.71 4.23
C SER A 148 27.54 -8.23 4.34
N ARG A 149 26.95 -7.63 3.29
CA ARG A 149 26.61 -6.20 3.24
C ARG A 149 25.15 -5.98 3.68
N LYS A 150 24.64 -4.75 3.61
CA LYS A 150 23.28 -4.44 4.07
C LYS A 150 22.24 -5.13 3.18
N PHE A 151 21.28 -5.81 3.81
CA PHE A 151 20.20 -6.50 3.15
C PHE A 151 18.91 -6.30 3.94
N LEU A 152 17.84 -5.93 3.22
CA LEU A 152 16.49 -5.84 3.74
C LEU A 152 15.56 -6.63 2.81
N SER A 153 14.66 -7.40 3.40
CA SER A 153 13.63 -8.15 2.67
C SER A 153 12.27 -7.86 3.26
N ASN A 154 11.33 -7.50 2.40
CA ASN A 154 9.94 -7.23 2.74
C ASN A 154 9.04 -8.17 1.93
N HIS A 155 8.00 -8.68 2.56
CA HIS A 155 7.12 -9.68 1.97
C HIS A 155 5.69 -9.18 1.92
N HIS A 156 5.05 -9.34 0.76
CA HIS A 156 3.71 -8.82 0.49
C HIS A 156 2.84 -9.88 -0.16
N THR A 157 1.58 -9.93 0.28
CA THR A 157 0.54 -10.69 -0.42
C THR A 157 0.04 -9.88 -1.60
N LEU A 158 0.17 -10.42 -2.81
CA LEU A 158 -0.34 -9.77 -4.03
C LEU A 158 -0.89 -10.81 -5.01
N ASP A 159 -2.14 -10.64 -5.42
CA ASP A 159 -2.78 -11.46 -6.44
C ASP A 159 -2.61 -10.83 -7.82
N PHE A 160 -1.82 -11.47 -8.69
CA PHE A 160 -1.56 -10.96 -10.04
C PHE A 160 -2.73 -11.15 -10.99
N CYS A 161 -3.67 -12.04 -10.65
CA CYS A 161 -4.88 -12.32 -11.40
C CYS A 161 -6.03 -11.37 -11.00
N LYS A 162 -5.81 -10.48 -10.02
CA LYS A 162 -6.75 -9.43 -9.63
C LYS A 162 -6.52 -8.17 -10.46
N GLU A 163 -7.62 -7.57 -10.93
CA GLU A 163 -7.61 -6.32 -11.69
C GLU A 163 -6.90 -5.19 -10.92
N SER A 164 -6.03 -4.46 -11.63
CA SER A 164 -5.28 -3.31 -11.13
C SER A 164 -4.49 -3.59 -9.84
N SER A 165 -4.12 -4.84 -9.56
CA SER A 165 -3.44 -5.18 -8.30
C SER A 165 -2.11 -4.44 -8.14
N PHE A 166 -1.43 -4.14 -9.24
CA PHE A 166 -0.17 -3.41 -9.22
C PHE A 166 -0.31 -1.93 -8.85
N TYR A 167 -1.51 -1.35 -8.94
CA TYR A 167 -1.77 0.02 -8.49
C TYR A 167 -1.47 0.19 -7.00
N SER A 168 -1.81 -0.82 -6.19
CA SER A 168 -1.56 -0.82 -4.74
C SER A 168 -0.07 -0.75 -4.37
N ILE A 169 0.82 -1.13 -5.28
CA ILE A 169 2.28 -1.15 -5.08
C ILE A 169 3.02 -0.18 -6.01
N GLN A 170 2.31 0.76 -6.66
CA GLN A 170 2.88 1.71 -7.62
C GLN A 170 4.09 2.46 -7.03
N ASN A 171 4.01 2.88 -5.77
CA ASN A 171 5.08 3.58 -5.07
C ASN A 171 6.34 2.72 -4.88
N VAL A 172 6.19 1.40 -4.74
CA VAL A 172 7.30 0.46 -4.65
C VAL A 172 7.91 0.26 -6.04
N ILE A 173 7.08 0.11 -7.06
CA ILE A 173 7.51 -0.02 -8.47
C ILE A 173 8.33 1.21 -8.88
N ALA A 174 7.84 2.41 -8.62
CA ALA A 174 8.49 3.67 -9.02
C ALA A 174 9.89 3.89 -8.40
N LYS A 175 10.21 3.17 -7.32
CA LYS A 175 11.51 3.25 -6.62
C LYS A 175 12.44 2.07 -6.94
N SER A 176 11.99 1.11 -7.74
CA SER A 176 12.68 -0.15 -7.98
C SER A 176 13.52 -0.13 -9.24
N HIS A 177 14.69 -0.77 -9.18
CA HIS A 177 15.68 -0.77 -10.27
C HIS A 177 15.67 -2.10 -11.04
N LEU A 178 15.26 -3.18 -10.39
CA LEU A 178 15.19 -4.50 -10.98
C LEU A 178 13.86 -5.16 -10.64
N PHE A 179 13.24 -5.78 -11.63
CA PHE A 179 11.99 -6.54 -11.49
C PHE A 179 12.27 -7.95 -11.99
N ILE A 180 11.92 -8.98 -11.22
CA ILE A 180 12.09 -10.37 -11.64
C ILE A 180 10.78 -11.13 -11.53
N PHE A 181 10.42 -11.83 -12.62
CA PHE A 181 9.45 -12.92 -12.61
C PHE A 181 10.19 -14.22 -12.84
N GLN A 182 10.06 -15.17 -11.91
CA GLN A 182 10.68 -16.48 -12.05
C GLN A 182 9.67 -17.60 -11.82
N ASN A 183 9.64 -18.57 -12.75
CA ASN A 183 8.88 -19.83 -12.64
C ASN A 183 7.43 -19.62 -12.12
N CYS A 184 6.72 -18.65 -12.68
CA CYS A 184 5.37 -18.29 -12.25
C CYS A 184 4.43 -17.99 -13.42
N LEU A 185 4.94 -17.76 -14.64
CA LEU A 185 4.09 -17.35 -15.76
C LEU A 185 3.11 -18.43 -16.22
N ASN A 186 3.47 -19.70 -16.02
CA ASN A 186 2.59 -20.84 -16.30
C ASN A 186 1.38 -20.90 -15.35
N GLU A 187 1.47 -20.32 -14.16
CA GLU A 187 0.38 -20.28 -13.16
C GLU A 187 -0.62 -19.14 -13.43
N LEU A 188 -0.22 -18.13 -14.21
CA LEU A 188 -1.00 -16.93 -14.49
C LEU A 188 -1.98 -17.08 -15.68
N PHE A 189 -2.11 -18.29 -16.22
CA PHE A 189 -2.84 -18.52 -17.48
C PHE A 189 -4.34 -18.27 -17.38
N ASN A 190 -4.99 -18.52 -16.24
CA ASN A 190 -6.45 -18.42 -16.17
C ASN A 190 -6.96 -16.97 -16.27
N ALA A 191 -6.07 -15.97 -16.10
CA ALA A 191 -6.41 -14.55 -16.09
C ALA A 191 -5.55 -13.75 -17.09
N ARG A 192 -5.32 -14.29 -18.30
CA ARG A 192 -4.35 -13.75 -19.28
C ARG A 192 -4.45 -12.24 -19.51
N GLU A 193 -5.66 -11.72 -19.76
CA GLU A 193 -5.81 -10.29 -20.06
C GLU A 193 -5.59 -9.42 -18.83
N ILE A 194 -6.05 -9.84 -17.65
CA ILE A 194 -5.81 -9.10 -16.39
C ILE A 194 -4.32 -9.05 -16.08
N VAL A 195 -3.63 -10.18 -16.19
CA VAL A 195 -2.18 -10.27 -15.96
C VAL A 195 -1.42 -9.41 -16.97
N LYS A 196 -1.84 -9.43 -18.23
CA LYS A 196 -1.29 -8.60 -19.30
C LYS A 196 -1.47 -7.10 -19.02
N ASP A 197 -2.63 -6.68 -18.51
CA ASP A 197 -2.88 -5.29 -18.12
C ASP A 197 -2.04 -4.87 -16.92
N ASN A 198 -1.91 -5.73 -15.90
CA ASN A 198 -1.02 -5.49 -14.76
C ASN A 198 0.46 -5.38 -15.21
N LEU A 199 0.90 -6.22 -16.14
CA LEU A 199 2.26 -6.16 -16.69
C LEU A 199 2.48 -4.94 -17.59
N LYS A 200 1.47 -4.51 -18.34
CA LYS A 200 1.50 -3.25 -19.08
C LYS A 200 1.68 -2.07 -18.11
N PHE A 201 0.90 -2.03 -17.04
CA PHE A 201 1.04 -1.03 -15.99
C PHE A 201 2.43 -1.02 -15.38
N LEU A 202 3.02 -2.20 -15.11
CA LEU A 202 4.40 -2.31 -14.64
C LEU A 202 5.38 -1.64 -15.59
N LEU A 203 5.32 -1.96 -16.89
CA LEU A 203 6.21 -1.37 -17.89
C LEU A 203 6.03 0.15 -17.96
N GLU A 204 4.80 0.66 -17.96
CA GLU A 204 4.54 2.10 -17.98
C GLU A 204 5.07 2.83 -16.72
N THR A 205 5.10 2.14 -15.58
CA THR A 205 5.42 2.71 -14.26
C THR A 205 6.88 2.54 -13.84
N MET A 206 7.57 1.48 -14.29
CA MET A 206 8.96 1.20 -13.89
C MET A 206 9.85 2.40 -14.20
N PRO A 207 10.76 2.83 -13.31
CA PRO A 207 11.53 4.06 -13.52
C PRO A 207 12.52 3.92 -14.68
N GLU A 208 13.03 5.04 -15.19
CA GLU A 208 14.13 5.01 -16.15
C GLU A 208 15.37 4.31 -15.56
N ALA A 209 16.22 3.76 -16.43
CA ALA A 209 17.37 2.93 -16.09
C ALA A 209 17.03 1.65 -15.29
N SER A 210 15.75 1.25 -15.21
CA SER A 210 15.36 0.00 -14.58
C SER A 210 15.27 -1.16 -15.57
N THR A 211 15.31 -2.39 -15.05
CA THR A 211 15.27 -3.61 -15.87
C THR A 211 14.27 -4.61 -15.33
N LEU A 212 13.44 -5.15 -16.22
CA LEU A 212 12.61 -6.32 -16.00
C LEU A 212 13.31 -7.56 -16.57
N ILE A 213 13.46 -8.60 -15.76
CA ILE A 213 13.96 -9.92 -16.16
C ILE A 213 12.87 -10.95 -15.92
N ILE A 214 12.65 -11.82 -16.89
CA ILE A 214 11.81 -13.00 -16.76
C ILE A 214 12.68 -14.22 -16.97
N ALA A 215 12.66 -15.14 -16.02
CA ALA A 215 13.39 -16.39 -16.05
C ALA A 215 12.46 -17.56 -15.75
N ASP A 216 11.99 -18.24 -16.78
CA ASP A 216 10.94 -19.25 -16.63
C ASP A 216 11.21 -20.47 -17.53
N GLN A 217 10.50 -21.57 -17.30
CA GLN A 217 10.70 -22.84 -18.00
C GLN A 217 10.18 -22.75 -19.43
N GLY A 218 11.07 -22.51 -20.37
CA GLY A 218 10.77 -22.32 -21.79
C GLY A 218 10.16 -23.52 -22.53
N GLU A 219 9.98 -24.66 -21.88
CA GLU A 219 9.32 -25.83 -22.47
C GLU A 219 7.79 -25.73 -22.46
N TYR A 220 7.22 -24.84 -21.64
CA TYR A 220 5.80 -24.54 -21.65
C TYR A 220 5.50 -23.52 -22.76
N GLY A 221 4.61 -23.88 -23.68
CA GLY A 221 4.20 -23.00 -24.78
C GLY A 221 3.56 -21.71 -24.27
N GLU A 222 2.89 -21.81 -23.12
CA GLU A 222 2.24 -20.73 -22.38
C GLU A 222 3.26 -19.68 -21.91
N VAL A 223 4.39 -20.12 -21.36
CA VAL A 223 5.49 -19.24 -20.94
C VAL A 223 6.04 -18.48 -22.15
N THR A 224 6.24 -19.19 -23.27
CA THR A 224 6.73 -18.58 -24.51
C THR A 224 5.75 -17.54 -25.07
N GLN A 225 4.45 -17.82 -25.03
CA GLN A 225 3.39 -16.88 -25.43
C GLN A 225 3.32 -15.66 -24.52
N ALA A 226 3.47 -15.84 -23.20
CA ALA A 226 3.46 -14.76 -22.23
C ALA A 226 4.67 -13.82 -22.43
N MET A 227 5.87 -14.38 -22.60
CA MET A 227 7.06 -13.60 -22.94
C MET A 227 6.89 -12.83 -24.26
N GLN A 228 6.34 -13.47 -25.31
CA GLN A 228 6.07 -12.80 -26.59
C GLN A 228 5.06 -11.65 -26.44
N SER A 229 4.04 -11.84 -25.60
CA SER A 229 3.04 -10.81 -25.33
C SER A 229 3.67 -9.59 -24.66
N LEU A 230 4.62 -9.81 -23.75
CA LEU A 230 5.35 -8.73 -23.08
C LEU A 230 6.30 -7.99 -24.00
N GLU A 231 7.01 -8.71 -24.87
CA GLU A 231 7.81 -8.10 -25.94
C GLU A 231 6.94 -7.21 -26.84
N ASN A 232 5.75 -7.68 -27.21
CA ASN A 232 4.84 -6.90 -28.04
C ASN A 232 4.33 -5.64 -27.32
N ILE A 233 4.05 -5.71 -26.02
CA ILE A 233 3.67 -4.54 -25.21
C ILE A 233 4.83 -3.54 -25.18
N ALA A 234 6.03 -3.99 -24.83
CA ALA A 234 7.21 -3.13 -24.76
C ALA A 234 7.52 -2.49 -26.13
N THR A 235 7.41 -3.26 -27.23
CA THR A 235 7.63 -2.76 -28.60
C THR A 235 6.62 -1.68 -28.96
N ARG A 236 5.33 -1.87 -28.63
CA ARG A 236 4.29 -0.85 -28.85
C ARG A 236 4.59 0.43 -28.08
N LEU A 237 4.93 0.32 -26.80
CA LEU A 237 5.32 1.48 -25.98
C LEU A 237 6.59 2.15 -26.55
N ASN A 238 7.48 1.38 -27.18
CA ASN A 238 8.68 1.90 -27.82
C ASN A 238 8.38 2.77 -29.06
N THR A 239 7.40 2.39 -29.88
CA THR A 239 7.03 3.18 -31.08
C THR A 239 6.56 4.60 -30.76
N GLU A 240 6.15 4.84 -29.52
CA GLU A 240 5.67 6.15 -29.10
C GLU A 240 6.81 7.07 -28.66
N ASN A 241 7.91 6.54 -28.09
CA ASN A 241 8.93 7.35 -27.38
C ASN A 241 10.36 6.74 -27.28
N GLU A 242 10.67 5.62 -27.96
CA GLU A 242 11.98 4.91 -27.92
C GLU A 242 12.57 4.68 -26.50
N ILE A 243 11.75 4.20 -25.56
CA ILE A 243 12.10 4.07 -24.14
C ILE A 243 12.67 2.68 -23.77
N TYR A 244 12.52 1.64 -24.59
CA TYR A 244 12.84 0.26 -24.18
C TYR A 244 13.89 -0.42 -25.06
N SER A 245 14.80 -1.15 -24.39
CA SER A 245 15.67 -2.15 -25.00
C SER A 245 15.18 -3.55 -24.61
N ILE A 246 15.01 -4.43 -25.61
CA ILE A 246 14.51 -5.80 -25.42
C ILE A 246 15.64 -6.76 -25.76
N GLY A 247 15.93 -7.69 -24.85
CA GLY A 247 16.93 -8.74 -25.04
C GLY A 247 16.33 -10.11 -24.74
N ARG A 248 16.50 -11.06 -25.66
CA ARG A 248 16.04 -12.45 -25.47
C ARG A 248 17.23 -13.39 -25.57
N SER A 249 17.18 -14.52 -24.87
CA SER A 249 18.05 -15.64 -25.23
C SER A 249 17.53 -16.28 -26.52
N GLU A 250 17.89 -15.72 -27.68
CA GLU A 250 17.52 -16.28 -28.97
C GLU A 250 18.22 -17.65 -29.18
N LYS A 251 17.44 -18.65 -29.62
CA LYS A 251 17.88 -19.78 -30.44
C LYS A 251 18.72 -20.90 -29.83
N THR A 252 18.91 -20.98 -28.52
CA THR A 252 19.15 -22.28 -27.89
C THR A 252 18.19 -22.41 -26.73
N LYS A 253 17.48 -23.53 -26.63
CA LYS A 253 16.90 -23.95 -25.35
C LYS A 253 18.05 -23.81 -24.36
N ALA A 254 18.02 -22.82 -23.46
CA ALA A 254 19.11 -22.56 -22.55
C ALA A 254 19.05 -23.65 -21.48
N TYR A 255 19.46 -24.85 -21.90
CA TYR A 255 19.83 -25.92 -21.00
C TYR A 255 21.05 -25.41 -20.28
N PHE A 256 20.90 -25.18 -18.99
CA PHE A 256 22.08 -25.18 -18.15
C PHE A 256 22.08 -26.47 -17.36
N SER A 257 23.22 -27.17 -17.46
CA SER A 257 23.59 -28.15 -16.45
C SER A 257 23.84 -27.39 -15.17
N THR A 258 23.25 -27.85 -14.07
CA THR A 258 23.50 -27.25 -12.77
C THR A 258 24.96 -27.43 -12.39
N SER A 259 25.59 -26.36 -11.92
CA SER A 259 26.96 -26.42 -11.37
C SER A 259 26.98 -26.91 -9.91
N LEU A 260 25.80 -27.06 -9.30
CA LEU A 260 25.66 -27.44 -7.90
C LEU A 260 25.91 -28.93 -7.72
N SER A 261 26.85 -29.25 -6.82
CA SER A 261 27.12 -30.64 -6.41
C SER A 261 26.01 -31.12 -5.48
N LEU A 262 25.34 -32.22 -5.85
CA LEU A 262 24.29 -32.83 -5.03
C LEU A 262 24.92 -33.72 -3.94
N PRO A 263 24.75 -33.41 -2.65
CA PRO A 263 25.27 -34.24 -1.56
C PRO A 263 24.79 -35.69 -1.63
N ALA A 264 25.70 -36.63 -1.32
CA ALA A 264 25.41 -38.06 -1.34
C ALA A 264 24.24 -38.45 -0.41
N ILE A 265 24.06 -37.75 0.70
CA ILE A 265 22.94 -38.00 1.62
C ILE A 265 21.59 -37.72 0.96
N ILE A 266 21.48 -36.69 0.11
CA ILE A 266 20.25 -36.39 -0.63
C ILE A 266 20.00 -37.47 -1.67
N SER A 267 21.01 -37.86 -2.46
CA SER A 267 20.84 -38.87 -3.51
C SER A 267 20.59 -40.27 -2.96
N THR A 268 21.00 -40.58 -1.72
CA THR A 268 20.77 -41.88 -1.09
C THR A 268 19.48 -41.94 -0.27
N CYS A 269 19.04 -40.83 0.33
CA CYS A 269 17.92 -40.82 1.27
C CYS A 269 16.64 -40.18 0.70
N LEU A 270 16.72 -39.25 -0.24
CA LEU A 270 15.56 -38.51 -0.75
C LEU A 270 15.39 -38.65 -2.27
N LEU A 271 16.41 -38.24 -3.04
CA LEU A 271 16.40 -38.24 -4.50
C LEU A 271 17.10 -39.50 -5.06
N THR A 272 16.53 -40.66 -4.73
CA THR A 272 17.13 -42.00 -4.96
C THR A 272 17.19 -42.44 -6.42
N GLY A 273 16.64 -41.66 -7.36
CA GLY A 273 16.50 -42.07 -8.75
C GLY A 273 15.28 -42.96 -9.03
N ALA A 274 14.63 -43.49 -7.98
CA ALA A 274 13.39 -44.24 -8.10
C ALA A 274 12.23 -43.36 -8.58
N ASN A 275 11.11 -43.98 -8.93
CA ASN A 275 9.85 -43.35 -9.38
C ASN A 275 9.59 -41.94 -8.79
N LEU A 276 9.63 -40.91 -9.66
CA LEU A 276 9.46 -39.50 -9.29
C LEU A 276 10.43 -38.98 -8.20
N LEU A 277 11.61 -39.59 -8.03
CA LEU A 277 12.69 -39.18 -7.12
C LEU A 277 14.04 -39.01 -7.84
N LYS A 278 14.01 -38.83 -9.16
CA LYS A 278 15.21 -38.52 -9.96
C LYS A 278 15.72 -37.10 -9.68
N PRO A 279 16.99 -36.89 -9.29
CA PRO A 279 17.51 -35.55 -9.08
C PRO A 279 17.51 -34.75 -10.40
N ARG A 280 17.20 -33.46 -10.33
CA ARG A 280 17.26 -32.58 -11.50
C ARG A 280 18.72 -32.23 -11.75
N ARG A 281 19.21 -32.49 -12.96
CA ARG A 281 20.58 -32.17 -13.39
C ARG A 281 20.64 -31.03 -14.40
N ASN A 282 19.57 -30.91 -15.19
CA ASN A 282 19.45 -29.93 -16.25
C ASN A 282 18.19 -29.11 -16.01
N VAL A 283 18.32 -27.80 -16.13
CA VAL A 283 17.21 -26.85 -16.11
C VAL A 283 17.08 -26.28 -17.50
N LYS A 284 15.86 -26.29 -18.03
CA LYS A 284 15.52 -25.59 -19.26
C LYS A 284 14.92 -24.26 -18.85
N ALA A 285 15.63 -23.17 -19.15
CA ALA A 285 15.14 -21.84 -18.90
C ALA A 285 15.05 -21.05 -20.22
N SER A 286 14.10 -20.14 -20.27
CA SER A 286 14.04 -19.05 -21.24
C SER A 286 14.20 -17.74 -20.48
N TYR A 287 14.97 -16.83 -21.07
CA TYR A 287 15.21 -15.52 -20.48
C TYR A 287 14.69 -14.41 -21.40
N LEU A 288 13.98 -13.46 -20.82
CA LEU A 288 13.59 -12.20 -21.44
C LEU A 288 14.07 -11.05 -20.54
N LYS A 289 14.71 -10.06 -21.14
CA LYS A 289 15.07 -8.78 -20.54
C LYS A 289 14.32 -7.67 -21.25
N ILE A 290 13.70 -6.77 -20.48
CA ILE A 290 13.18 -5.49 -20.95
C ILE A 290 13.81 -4.41 -20.07
N SER A 291 14.65 -3.56 -20.63
CA SER A 291 15.28 -2.45 -19.93
C SER A 291 14.61 -1.14 -20.36
N ARG A 292 14.18 -0.33 -19.39
CA ARG A 292 13.73 1.04 -19.63
C ARG A 292 14.95 1.94 -19.68
N LEU A 293 15.26 2.45 -20.86
CA LEU A 293 16.38 3.33 -21.11
C LEU A 293 16.16 4.68 -20.43
N MET A 294 17.26 5.31 -20.03
CA MET A 294 17.20 6.74 -19.77
C MET A 294 16.87 7.43 -21.07
N THR A 295 15.76 8.17 -21.10
CA THR A 295 15.65 9.17 -22.14
C THR A 295 16.72 10.20 -21.79
N SER A 296 17.77 10.32 -22.62
CA SER A 296 18.63 11.52 -22.56
C SER A 296 17.67 12.68 -22.39
N PRO A 297 17.85 13.57 -21.40
CA PRO A 297 16.94 14.68 -21.22
C PRO A 297 16.85 15.29 -22.60
N LEU A 298 15.70 15.13 -23.25
CA LEU A 298 15.39 15.94 -24.40
C LEU A 298 15.71 17.31 -23.87
N ALA A 299 16.60 18.03 -24.54
CA ALA A 299 16.64 19.46 -24.39
C ALA A 299 15.26 19.94 -24.86
N VAL A 300 14.23 19.69 -24.06
CA VAL A 300 13.04 20.46 -23.97
C VAL A 300 13.67 21.78 -23.58
N SER A 301 13.81 22.66 -24.57
CA SER A 301 13.85 24.08 -24.29
C SER A 301 12.58 24.32 -23.49
N VAL A 302 12.65 24.17 -22.17
CA VAL A 302 11.53 24.44 -21.31
C VAL A 302 11.33 25.92 -21.52
N ASP A 303 10.26 26.25 -22.22
CA ASP A 303 9.92 27.62 -22.50
C ASP A 303 9.85 28.30 -21.15
N ARG A 304 10.80 29.22 -20.89
CA ARG A 304 10.84 29.98 -19.63
C ARG A 304 9.48 30.61 -19.36
N GLN A 305 8.73 30.94 -20.40
CA GLN A 305 7.39 31.49 -20.31
C GLN A 305 6.40 30.51 -19.65
N PHE A 306 6.51 29.21 -19.91
CA PHE A 306 5.67 28.19 -19.26
C PHE A 306 6.06 27.96 -17.80
N ILE A 307 7.36 27.98 -17.46
CA ILE A 307 7.81 27.93 -16.07
C ILE A 307 7.27 29.14 -15.29
N THR A 308 7.44 30.35 -15.84
CA THR A 308 6.92 31.57 -15.20
C THR A 308 5.41 31.52 -15.00
N GLN A 309 4.66 30.93 -15.94
CA GLN A 309 3.22 30.75 -15.80
C GLN A 309 2.87 29.79 -14.64
N LEU A 310 3.52 28.63 -14.57
CA LEU A 310 3.31 27.68 -13.48
C LEU A 310 3.71 28.25 -12.11
N GLU A 311 4.79 29.04 -12.05
CA GLU A 311 5.20 29.74 -10.83
C GLU A 311 4.15 30.78 -10.39
N ALA A 312 3.54 31.50 -11.33
CA ALA A 312 2.46 32.44 -11.04
C ALA A 312 1.19 31.74 -10.54
N GLU A 313 0.79 30.62 -11.17
CA GLU A 313 -0.34 29.80 -10.73
C GLU A 313 -0.10 29.22 -9.33
N LEU A 314 1.10 28.70 -9.07
CA LEU A 314 1.48 28.20 -7.74
C LEU A 314 1.43 29.31 -6.68
N HIS A 315 1.88 30.51 -7.02
CA HIS A 315 1.82 31.67 -6.12
C HIS A 315 0.37 32.08 -5.81
N GLN A 316 -0.51 32.09 -6.82
CA GLN A 316 -1.93 32.39 -6.65
C GLN A 316 -2.64 31.35 -5.76
N LEU A 317 -2.32 30.07 -5.95
CA LEU A 317 -2.85 29.00 -5.09
C LEU A 317 -2.42 29.17 -3.63
N LYS A 318 -1.14 29.48 -3.39
CA LYS A 318 -0.63 29.76 -2.03
C LYS A 318 -1.31 30.95 -1.36
N GLN A 319 -1.58 32.03 -2.11
CA GLN A 319 -2.34 33.18 -1.58
C GLN A 319 -3.79 32.81 -1.23
N THR A 320 -4.41 31.98 -2.06
CA THR A 320 -5.79 31.52 -1.84
C THR A 320 -5.87 30.65 -0.59
N GLU A 321 -4.92 29.71 -0.43
CA GLU A 321 -4.79 28.87 0.77
C GLU A 321 -4.59 29.71 2.05
N GLN A 322 -3.70 30.71 2.01
CA GLN A 322 -3.48 31.63 3.13
C GLN A 322 -4.73 32.42 3.49
N THR A 323 -5.51 32.85 2.49
CA THR A 323 -6.75 33.60 2.72
C THR A 323 -7.83 32.70 3.35
N HIS A 324 -7.96 31.46 2.88
CA HIS A 324 -8.85 30.48 3.51
C HIS A 324 -8.44 30.16 4.94
N PHE A 325 -7.14 29.98 5.20
CA PHE A 325 -6.63 29.73 6.55
C PHE A 325 -6.94 30.89 7.50
N ALA A 326 -6.73 32.14 7.05
CA ALA A 326 -7.07 33.33 7.84
C ALA A 326 -8.58 33.42 8.15
N SER A 327 -9.44 33.08 7.18
CA SER A 327 -10.88 33.06 7.37
C SER A 327 -11.34 31.97 8.35
N MET A 328 -10.70 30.79 8.30
CA MET A 328 -10.95 29.71 9.26
C MET A 328 -10.51 30.11 10.67
N GLN A 329 -9.34 30.73 10.81
CA GLN A 329 -8.82 31.21 12.08
C GLN A 329 -9.78 32.22 12.74
N ALA A 330 -10.29 33.18 11.96
CA ALA A 330 -11.27 34.16 12.45
C ALA A 330 -12.58 33.49 12.89
N SER A 331 -13.02 32.43 12.20
CA SER A 331 -14.21 31.66 12.58
C SER A 331 -14.01 30.89 13.89
N ILE A 332 -12.82 30.32 14.09
CA ILE A 332 -12.45 29.63 15.34
C ILE A 332 -12.45 30.62 16.51
N GLU A 333 -11.87 31.81 16.34
CA GLU A 333 -11.86 32.85 17.36
C GLU A 333 -13.27 33.32 17.72
N GLN A 334 -14.16 33.45 16.73
CA GLN A 334 -15.56 33.80 16.97
C GLN A 334 -16.31 32.70 17.75
N ILE A 335 -16.06 31.43 17.42
CA ILE A 335 -16.65 30.28 18.15
C ILE A 335 -16.15 30.25 19.59
N GLN A 336 -14.85 30.47 19.80
CA GLN A 336 -14.28 30.51 21.15
C GLN A 336 -14.92 31.61 22.00
N ALA A 337 -15.07 32.82 21.47
CA ALA A 337 -15.74 33.91 22.18
C ALA A 337 -17.20 33.58 22.55
N GLN A 338 -17.91 32.82 21.70
CA GLN A 338 -19.27 32.37 22.00
C GLN A 338 -19.29 31.29 23.10
N ILE A 339 -18.34 30.35 23.10
CA ILE A 339 -18.19 29.34 24.15
C ILE A 339 -17.93 29.99 25.51
N ASP A 340 -17.07 31.01 25.53
CA ASP A 340 -16.74 31.74 26.75
C ASP A 340 -17.98 32.47 27.31
N GLN A 341 -18.78 33.10 26.43
CA GLN A 341 -20.03 33.77 26.82
C GLN A 341 -21.08 32.78 27.38
N VAL A 342 -21.20 31.59 26.78
CA VAL A 342 -22.10 30.54 27.27
C VAL A 342 -21.61 30.02 28.63
N SER A 343 -20.31 29.86 28.82
CA SER A 343 -19.73 29.40 30.10
C SER A 343 -20.02 30.37 31.23
N ILE A 344 -19.85 31.69 31.00
CA ILE A 344 -20.21 32.74 31.98
C ILE A 344 -21.72 32.68 32.31
N SER A 345 -22.56 32.47 31.29
CA SER A 345 -24.01 32.36 31.50
C SER A 345 -24.39 31.11 32.31
N ALA A 346 -23.70 29.99 32.09
CA ALA A 346 -23.89 28.77 32.85
C ALA A 346 -23.46 28.92 34.31
N GLU A 347 -22.33 29.56 34.59
CA GLU A 347 -21.87 29.87 35.95
C GLU A 347 -22.90 30.72 36.70
N ASN A 348 -23.42 31.78 36.08
CA ASN A 348 -24.48 32.60 36.66
C ASN A 348 -25.76 31.80 36.98
N LEU A 349 -26.09 30.80 36.17
CA LEU A 349 -27.25 29.94 36.41
C LEU A 349 -27.01 28.94 37.54
N VAL A 350 -25.79 28.44 37.69
CA VAL A 350 -25.40 27.61 38.84
C VAL A 350 -25.54 28.42 40.13
N ASP A 351 -24.98 29.62 40.18
CA ASP A 351 -25.10 30.53 41.33
C ASP A 351 -26.56 30.85 41.67
N PHE A 352 -27.38 31.08 40.65
CA PHE A 352 -28.81 31.32 40.82
C PHE A 352 -29.55 30.08 41.37
N ALA A 353 -29.25 28.89 40.85
CA ALA A 353 -29.83 27.64 41.32
C ALA A 353 -29.44 27.33 42.78
N GLU A 354 -28.21 27.67 43.19
CA GLU A 354 -27.77 27.54 44.58
C GLU A 354 -28.56 28.47 45.51
N LYS A 355 -28.77 29.74 45.12
CA LYS A 355 -29.62 30.67 45.88
C LYS A 355 -31.06 30.18 46.01
N ILE A 356 -31.63 29.59 44.96
CA ILE A 356 -32.97 28.97 45.03
C ILE A 356 -32.99 27.80 46.01
N ARG A 357 -31.97 26.93 45.99
CA ARG A 357 -31.89 25.81 46.94
C ARG A 357 -31.81 26.30 48.39
N GLU A 358 -31.04 27.35 48.65
CA GLU A 358 -30.94 27.97 49.97
C GLU A 358 -32.28 28.54 50.44
N GLN A 359 -32.98 29.30 49.59
CA GLN A 359 -34.31 29.81 49.89
C GLN A 359 -35.33 28.69 50.15
N HIS A 360 -35.29 27.62 49.34
CA HIS A 360 -36.15 26.46 49.55
C HIS A 360 -35.87 25.76 50.88
N ALA A 361 -34.60 25.65 51.29
CA ALA A 361 -34.23 25.08 52.59
C ALA A 361 -34.79 25.92 53.76
N ILE A 362 -34.72 27.26 53.66
CA ILE A 362 -35.30 28.18 54.64
C ILE A 362 -36.81 27.99 54.73
N LEU A 363 -37.52 28.00 53.59
CA LEU A 363 -38.97 27.81 53.54
C LEU A 363 -39.39 26.43 54.07
N SER A 364 -38.65 25.38 53.73
CA SER A 364 -38.90 24.01 54.24
C SER A 364 -38.79 23.96 55.76
N ASN A 365 -37.81 24.64 56.35
CA ASN A 365 -37.66 24.73 57.81
C ASN A 365 -38.79 25.53 58.45
N GLN A 366 -39.19 26.67 57.87
CA GLN A 366 -40.35 27.44 58.34
C GLN A 366 -41.64 26.61 58.29
N PHE A 367 -41.83 25.83 57.22
CA PHE A 367 -43.00 24.95 57.10
C PHE A 367 -42.99 23.83 58.14
N LYS A 368 -41.83 23.23 58.43
CA LYS A 368 -41.70 22.26 59.53
C LYS A 368 -42.04 22.88 60.87
N GLN A 369 -41.62 24.12 61.11
CA GLN A 369 -41.90 24.83 62.35
C GLN A 369 -43.39 25.16 62.48
N LEU A 370 -44.02 25.70 61.43
CA LEU A 370 -45.47 25.93 61.41
C LEU A 370 -46.27 24.63 61.60
N LYS A 371 -45.81 23.52 61.02
CA LYS A 371 -46.42 22.21 61.23
C LYS A 371 -46.26 21.73 62.68
N ALA A 372 -45.10 21.94 63.30
CA ALA A 372 -44.87 21.62 64.70
C ALA A 372 -45.76 22.47 65.62
N ASP A 373 -45.88 23.76 65.34
CA ASP A 373 -46.73 24.70 66.08
C ASP A 373 -48.22 24.36 65.93
N ALA A 374 -48.66 24.01 64.72
CA ALA A 374 -50.02 23.52 64.46
C ALA A 374 -50.27 22.17 65.17
N THR A 375 -49.29 21.28 65.21
CA THR A 375 -49.39 20.00 65.96
C THR A 375 -49.43 20.25 67.47
N HIS A 376 -48.69 21.24 67.97
CA HIS A 376 -48.74 21.66 69.37
C HIS A 376 -50.09 22.30 69.73
N GLN A 377 -50.66 23.11 68.85
CA GLN A 377 -52.02 23.66 69.01
C GLN A 377 -53.09 22.57 68.88
N GLN A 378 -52.91 21.59 68.00
CA GLN A 378 -53.83 20.46 67.81
C GLN A 378 -53.79 19.49 68.99
N ASN A 379 -52.63 19.28 69.62
CA ASN A 379 -52.51 18.52 70.87
C ASN A 379 -53.06 19.29 72.08
N ALA A 380 -53.11 20.63 72.03
CA ALA A 380 -53.77 21.48 73.03
C ALA A 380 -55.29 21.62 72.81
N LEU A 381 -55.83 21.14 71.68
CA LEU A 381 -57.25 21.28 71.28
C LEU A 381 -57.92 19.93 70.93
N VAL A 382 -57.52 18.83 71.58
CA VAL A 382 -58.25 17.54 71.53
C VAL A 382 -59.53 17.55 72.40
N GLU A 383 -59.85 18.65 73.10
CA GLU A 383 -61.19 18.89 73.62
C GLU A 383 -61.91 20.00 72.84
N ARG A 384 -62.96 19.56 72.13
CA ARG A 384 -64.02 20.33 71.43
C ARG A 384 -63.79 20.60 69.93
N SER A 385 -64.51 19.77 69.17
CA SER A 385 -65.14 20.04 67.87
C SER A 385 -65.36 21.52 67.54
N ILE A 386 -64.80 21.98 66.42
CA ILE A 386 -65.48 22.53 65.23
C ILE A 386 -64.41 23.24 64.37
N THR A 387 -64.25 22.73 63.15
CA THR A 387 -64.07 23.42 61.84
C THR A 387 -63.21 24.70 61.75
N VAL A 388 -62.35 24.72 60.71
CA VAL A 388 -61.41 25.77 60.21
C VAL A 388 -59.97 25.48 60.68
N PRO A 389 -59.04 25.04 59.79
CA PRO A 389 -58.56 25.86 58.66
C PRO A 389 -58.13 25.05 57.40
N ILE A 390 -58.99 24.96 56.38
CA ILE A 390 -58.57 24.52 55.03
C ILE A 390 -58.49 25.73 54.07
N SER A 391 -59.30 26.77 54.31
CA SER A 391 -59.31 28.01 53.52
C SER A 391 -58.04 28.84 53.66
N GLN A 392 -57.41 28.87 54.85
CA GLN A 392 -56.16 29.60 55.05
C GLN A 392 -54.96 28.91 54.37
N LEU A 393 -54.91 27.57 54.45
CA LEU A 393 -53.90 26.76 53.76
C LEU A 393 -54.00 26.84 52.23
N GLN A 394 -55.21 27.04 51.67
CA GLN A 394 -55.39 27.28 50.24
C GLN A 394 -54.96 28.69 49.79
N ALA A 395 -55.11 29.71 50.64
CA ALA A 395 -54.63 31.06 50.36
C ALA A 395 -53.09 31.11 50.37
N ASP A 396 -52.47 30.46 51.35
CA ASP A 396 -51.00 30.46 51.48
C ASP A 396 -50.32 29.65 50.35
N LEU A 397 -50.93 28.55 49.89
CA LEU A 397 -50.47 27.79 48.72
C LEU A 397 -50.59 28.56 47.40
N GLN A 398 -51.63 29.39 47.25
CA GLN A 398 -51.77 30.29 46.10
C GLN A 398 -50.72 31.39 46.12
N GLN A 399 -50.43 31.97 47.29
CA GLN A 399 -49.43 33.01 47.43
C GLN A 399 -48.02 32.47 47.16
N LEU A 400 -47.71 31.25 47.62
CA LEU A 400 -46.42 30.59 47.33
C LEU A 400 -46.26 30.25 45.83
N ARG A 401 -47.34 29.89 45.13
CA ARG A 401 -47.34 29.69 43.67
C ARG A 401 -47.10 30.98 42.90
N VAL A 402 -47.64 32.11 43.37
CA VAL A 402 -47.41 33.43 42.76
C VAL A 402 -45.96 33.88 42.98
N THR A 403 -45.38 33.64 44.15
CA THR A 403 -43.97 33.98 44.43
C THR A 403 -43.01 33.12 43.62
N LEU A 404 -43.24 31.80 43.50
CA LEU A 404 -42.42 30.92 42.66
C LEU A 404 -42.47 31.28 41.16
N ASN A 405 -43.63 31.74 40.66
CA ASN A 405 -43.79 32.26 39.30
C ASN A 405 -43.21 33.68 39.09
N HIS A 406 -42.65 34.32 40.11
CA HIS A 406 -42.07 35.67 40.01
C HIS A 406 -40.57 35.75 40.37
N THR A 407 -39.93 34.67 40.80
CA THR A 407 -38.46 34.64 41.05
C THR A 407 -37.62 34.06 39.91
N ALA A 408 -38.23 33.55 38.85
CA ALA A 408 -37.65 33.61 37.51
C ALA A 408 -38.67 34.36 36.65
N SER A 409 -38.33 35.53 36.11
CA SER A 409 -39.30 36.24 35.27
C SER A 409 -39.65 35.32 34.09
N SER A 410 -40.92 35.29 33.65
CA SER A 410 -41.28 34.50 32.45
C SER A 410 -40.43 34.92 31.25
N GLU A 411 -39.89 36.15 31.28
CA GLU A 411 -38.92 36.68 30.35
C GLU A 411 -37.55 35.99 30.45
N GLN A 412 -37.03 35.71 31.66
CA GLN A 412 -35.78 34.95 31.83
C GLN A 412 -35.92 33.49 31.43
N ILE A 413 -37.05 32.84 31.75
CA ILE A 413 -37.33 31.46 31.30
C ILE A 413 -37.47 31.43 29.77
N SER A 414 -38.21 32.39 29.19
CA SER A 414 -38.37 32.51 27.74
C SER A 414 -37.04 32.80 27.03
N GLN A 415 -36.17 33.66 27.60
CA GLN A 415 -34.83 33.91 27.06
C GLN A 415 -33.94 32.67 27.12
N LEU A 416 -34.07 31.86 28.17
CA LEU A 416 -33.36 30.58 28.30
C LEU A 416 -33.87 29.52 27.32
N GLU A 417 -35.19 29.38 27.17
CA GLU A 417 -35.79 28.48 26.19
C GLU A 417 -35.41 28.88 24.76
N GLN A 418 -35.43 30.18 24.46
CA GLN A 418 -34.98 30.71 23.17
C GLN A 418 -33.48 30.49 22.94
N ALA A 419 -32.64 30.64 23.97
CA ALA A 419 -31.21 30.37 23.89
C ALA A 419 -30.94 28.86 23.68
N ILE A 420 -31.66 27.98 24.39
CA ILE A 420 -31.55 26.53 24.24
C ILE A 420 -32.01 26.09 22.84
N GLU A 421 -33.12 26.65 22.32
CA GLU A 421 -33.59 26.37 20.97
C GLU A 421 -32.58 26.85 19.92
N THR A 422 -32.01 28.05 20.10
CA THR A 422 -30.96 28.60 19.22
C THR A 422 -29.70 27.73 19.23
N ILE A 423 -29.28 27.23 20.40
CA ILE A 423 -28.14 26.31 20.53
C ILE A 423 -28.47 24.96 19.87
N GLY A 424 -29.68 24.44 20.05
CA GLY A 424 -30.12 23.19 19.41
C GLY A 424 -30.17 23.29 17.88
N GLN A 425 -30.69 24.38 17.34
CA GLN A 425 -30.68 24.65 15.90
C GLN A 425 -29.25 24.79 15.36
N ARG A 426 -28.34 25.45 16.10
CA ARG A 426 -26.93 25.57 15.72
C ARG A 426 -26.17 24.26 15.82
N LEU A 427 -26.43 23.42 16.82
CA LEU A 427 -25.83 22.09 16.92
C LEU A 427 -26.30 21.18 15.78
N ASN A 428 -27.58 21.22 15.43
CA ASN A 428 -28.09 20.52 14.25
C ASN A 428 -27.47 21.07 12.96
N GLN A 429 -27.27 22.39 12.84
CA GLN A 429 -26.56 22.98 11.71
C GLN A 429 -25.09 22.56 11.68
N ILE A 430 -24.39 22.53 12.81
CA ILE A 430 -23.01 22.03 12.93
C ILE A 430 -22.94 20.54 12.62
N GLU A 431 -23.95 19.75 12.97
CA GLU A 431 -24.00 18.33 12.65
C GLU A 431 -24.32 18.10 11.17
N LEU A 432 -25.18 18.92 10.57
CA LEU A 432 -25.40 18.97 9.12
C LEU A 432 -24.13 19.45 8.39
N ASP A 433 -23.43 20.46 8.89
CA ASP A 433 -22.19 20.98 8.34
C ASP A 433 -21.06 19.97 8.52
N ARG A 434 -20.97 19.30 9.67
CA ARG A 434 -20.04 18.20 9.93
C ARG A 434 -20.35 17.01 9.04
N ASN A 435 -21.61 16.66 8.83
CA ASN A 435 -21.99 15.57 7.91
C ASN A 435 -21.87 15.99 6.44
N SER A 436 -21.87 17.31 6.13
CA SER A 436 -21.53 17.85 4.80
C SER A 436 -20.00 17.90 4.57
N ILE A 437 -19.21 18.10 5.63
CA ILE A 437 -17.73 18.12 5.64
C ILE A 437 -17.17 16.68 5.78
N LEU A 438 -17.97 15.74 6.30
CA LEU A 438 -17.65 14.31 6.40
C LEU A 438 -18.42 13.49 5.35
N LEU A 439 -18.58 14.03 4.14
CA LEU A 439 -18.87 13.21 2.97
C LEU A 439 -17.54 12.69 2.44
N LYS A 440 -17.12 11.54 2.99
CA LYS A 440 -16.10 10.70 2.35
C LYS A 440 -16.40 10.55 0.85
N ASP A 441 -17.68 10.44 0.49
CA ASP A 441 -18.13 10.38 -0.90
C ASP A 441 -17.96 11.70 -1.69
N GLN A 442 -18.06 12.89 -1.08
CA GLN A 442 -17.79 14.16 -1.78
C GLN A 442 -16.31 14.49 -1.84
N PHE A 443 -15.52 14.16 -0.81
CA PHE A 443 -14.06 14.24 -0.87
C PHE A 443 -13.49 13.24 -1.86
N ASP A 444 -14.06 12.02 -1.94
CA ASP A 444 -13.72 11.02 -2.94
C ASP A 444 -14.19 11.46 -4.33
N GLN A 445 -15.39 12.06 -4.48
CA GLN A 445 -15.83 12.65 -5.75
C GLN A 445 -15.02 13.88 -6.16
N TRP A 446 -14.57 14.70 -5.21
CA TRP A 446 -13.70 15.85 -5.43
C TRP A 446 -12.29 15.41 -5.80
N ASN A 447 -11.74 14.38 -5.14
CA ASN A 447 -10.49 13.73 -5.54
C ASN A 447 -10.61 13.07 -6.91
N LEU A 448 -11.71 12.38 -7.21
CA LEU A 448 -11.98 11.85 -8.55
C LEU A 448 -12.14 12.97 -9.59
N SER A 449 -12.74 14.10 -9.23
CA SER A 449 -12.88 15.26 -10.12
C SER A 449 -11.53 15.93 -10.36
N LEU A 450 -10.69 16.08 -9.33
CA LEU A 450 -9.31 16.56 -9.42
C LEU A 450 -8.43 15.62 -10.25
N GLN A 451 -8.57 14.30 -10.06
CA GLN A 451 -7.88 13.31 -10.88
C GLN A 451 -8.33 13.38 -12.35
N ARG A 452 -9.64 13.52 -12.61
CA ARG A 452 -10.18 13.71 -13.97
C ARG A 452 -9.72 15.03 -14.59
N HIS A 453 -9.70 16.14 -13.84
CA HIS A 453 -9.19 17.42 -14.34
C HIS A 453 -7.69 17.34 -14.60
N ALA A 454 -6.91 16.71 -13.72
CA ALA A 454 -5.49 16.46 -13.93
C ALA A 454 -5.24 15.55 -15.15
N GLU A 455 -6.09 14.56 -15.41
CA GLU A 455 -6.04 13.76 -16.63
C GLU A 455 -6.40 14.56 -17.87
N ILE A 456 -7.46 15.37 -17.83
CA ILE A 456 -7.87 16.25 -18.94
C ILE A 456 -6.77 17.29 -19.23
N ASP A 457 -6.17 17.88 -18.20
CA ASP A 457 -5.07 18.83 -18.33
C ASP A 457 -3.80 18.15 -18.82
N ARG A 458 -3.53 16.92 -18.39
CA ARG A 458 -2.44 16.09 -18.92
C ARG A 458 -2.68 15.75 -20.39
N GLU A 459 -3.88 15.36 -20.79
CA GLU A 459 -4.23 15.10 -22.18
C GLU A 459 -4.15 16.36 -23.04
N ASN A 460 -4.63 17.50 -22.52
CA ASN A 460 -4.52 18.81 -23.16
C ASN A 460 -3.06 19.24 -23.30
N LEU A 461 -2.23 19.00 -22.28
CA LEU A 461 -0.79 19.28 -22.31
C LEU A 461 -0.09 18.38 -23.34
N ILE A 462 -0.39 17.08 -23.37
CA ILE A 462 0.10 16.14 -24.38
C ILE A 462 -0.32 16.59 -25.78
N LYS A 463 -1.56 17.04 -25.96
CA LYS A 463 -2.08 17.55 -27.24
C LYS A 463 -1.37 18.84 -27.68
N ARG A 464 -1.15 19.78 -26.75
CA ARG A 464 -0.38 21.00 -27.00
C ARG A 464 1.09 20.71 -27.31
N LEU A 465 1.72 19.77 -26.60
CA LEU A 465 3.09 19.33 -26.88
C LEU A 465 3.20 18.69 -28.28
N LYS A 466 2.21 17.88 -28.69
CA LYS A 466 2.12 17.34 -30.06
C LYS A 466 1.97 18.46 -31.11
N GLN A 467 1.12 19.44 -30.86
CA GLN A 467 0.95 20.60 -31.75
C GLN A 467 2.23 21.45 -31.85
N ASN A 468 2.87 21.74 -30.72
CA ASN A 468 4.13 22.48 -30.69
C ASN A 468 5.24 21.72 -31.43
N ARG A 469 5.34 20.39 -31.26
CA ARG A 469 6.27 19.55 -32.03
C ARG A 469 6.03 19.64 -33.53
N GLN A 470 4.77 19.63 -33.97
CA GLN A 470 4.42 19.81 -35.39
C GLN A 470 4.83 21.19 -35.91
N ILE A 471 4.59 22.26 -35.13
CA ILE A 471 4.99 23.63 -35.48
C ILE A 471 6.52 23.74 -35.59
N THR A 472 7.27 23.17 -34.66
CA THR A 472 8.75 23.17 -34.71
C THR A 472 9.29 22.44 -35.95
N ILE A 473 8.70 21.31 -36.33
CA ILE A 473 9.07 20.59 -37.56
C ILE A 473 8.83 21.46 -38.79
N VAL A 474 7.67 22.13 -38.87
CA VAL A 474 7.33 23.03 -39.98
C VAL A 474 8.31 24.21 -40.05
N LEU A 475 8.61 24.86 -38.93
CA LEU A 475 9.57 25.98 -38.89
C LEU A 475 11.00 25.55 -39.28
N THR A 476 11.39 24.34 -38.91
CA THR A 476 12.69 23.77 -39.29
C THR A 476 12.74 23.53 -40.81
N LEU A 477 11.68 22.96 -41.38
CA LEU A 477 11.57 22.77 -42.83
C LEU A 477 11.58 24.10 -43.60
N ILE A 478 10.88 25.11 -43.10
CA ILE A 478 10.91 26.47 -43.67
C ILE A 478 12.33 27.03 -43.63
N SER A 479 13.03 26.91 -42.50
CA SER A 479 14.39 27.42 -42.35
C SER A 479 15.37 26.73 -43.30
N VAL A 480 15.28 25.41 -43.44
CA VAL A 480 16.08 24.64 -44.41
C VAL A 480 15.77 25.08 -45.84
N LEU A 481 14.48 25.24 -46.18
CA LEU A 481 14.08 25.67 -47.51
C LEU A 481 14.58 27.09 -47.83
N SER A 482 14.48 28.02 -46.88
CA SER A 482 15.02 29.38 -47.01
C SER A 482 16.53 29.37 -47.22
N PHE A 483 17.27 28.51 -46.52
CA PHE A 483 18.71 28.34 -46.71
C PHE A 483 19.05 27.80 -48.10
N VAL A 484 18.31 26.80 -48.59
CA VAL A 484 18.48 26.25 -49.94
C VAL A 484 18.20 27.31 -51.01
N ILE A 485 17.11 28.08 -50.86
CA ILE A 485 16.77 29.18 -51.80
C ILE A 485 17.87 30.24 -51.80
N ALA A 486 18.35 30.66 -50.63
CA ALA A 486 19.44 31.64 -50.51
C ALA A 486 20.73 31.13 -51.17
N THR A 487 21.06 29.84 -51.00
CA THR A 487 22.21 29.20 -51.64
C THR A 487 22.07 29.20 -53.16
N ILE A 488 20.91 28.81 -53.69
CA ILE A 488 20.64 28.82 -55.14
C ILE A 488 20.74 30.24 -55.71
N ALA A 489 20.24 31.25 -54.98
CA ALA A 489 20.34 32.65 -55.39
C ALA A 489 21.79 33.18 -55.39
N LEU A 490 22.66 32.62 -54.55
CA LEU A 490 24.08 32.98 -54.48
C LEU A 490 24.92 32.37 -55.61
N PHE A 491 24.46 31.25 -56.17
CA PHE A 491 25.10 30.56 -57.30
C PHE A 491 24.55 30.96 -58.68
N ARG A 492 23.51 31.81 -58.71
CA ARG A 492 23.01 32.46 -59.92
C ARG A 492 23.52 33.89 -59.98
#